data_AF-A0A524LXF8-F1
#
_entry.id   AF-A0A524LXF8-F1
#
_cell.length_a   1.000
_cell.length_b   1.000
_cell.length_c   1.000
_cell.angle_alpha   90.00
_cell.angle_beta   90.00
_cell.angle_gamma   90.00
#
_symmetry.space_group_name_H-M   'P 1'
#
loop_
_entity.id
_entity.type
_entity.pdbx_description
1 polymer ?
#
loop_
_entity_poly.entity_id
_entity_poly.type
_entity_poly.pdbx_seq_one_letter_code
_entity_poly.pdbx_strand_id
1 'polypeptide(L)'
;SVDPRLENAARSLGAPLWKAFFFVTLPLSAKHLLIGAVMTWARAISEFGAVVIIAYYPMIGPTLIYDRFLSYGLSASRPIAVLLILVTLSIFLVIRVISAGWSIYDRD
;
A
#
# COMPACT_ATOMS: atom_id res chain seq x y z
N SER A 1 -6.71 -16.01 -4.86
CA SER A 1 -6.30 -16.88 -3.74
C SER A 1 -5.53 -18.07 -4.30
N VAL A 2 -4.63 -18.68 -3.53
CA VAL A 2 -3.83 -19.83 -3.98
C VAL A 2 -4.57 -21.13 -3.67
N ASP A 3 -4.67 -22.06 -4.62
CA ASP A 3 -5.27 -23.38 -4.40
C ASP A 3 -4.35 -24.24 -3.52
N PRO A 4 -4.82 -24.77 -2.36
CA PRO A 4 -4.04 -25.67 -1.50
C PRO A 4 -3.48 -26.90 -2.22
N ARG A 5 -4.08 -27.32 -3.34
CA ARG A 5 -3.59 -28.45 -4.15
C ARG A 5 -2.20 -28.19 -4.73
N LEU A 6 -1.86 -26.94 -5.06
CA LEU A 6 -0.54 -26.57 -5.57
C LEU A 6 0.55 -26.73 -4.50
N GLU A 7 0.24 -26.36 -3.26
CA GLU A 7 1.14 -26.55 -2.12
C GLU A 7 1.31 -28.04 -1.80
N ASN A 8 0.22 -28.81 -1.79
CA ASN A 8 0.26 -30.26 -1.58
C ASN A 8 1.07 -30.98 -2.66
N ALA A 9 0.95 -30.58 -3.93
CA ALA A 9 1.74 -31.14 -5.02
C ALA A 9 3.25 -30.89 -4.83
N ALA A 10 3.65 -29.68 -4.44
CA ALA A 10 5.05 -29.38 -4.14
C ALA A 10 5.58 -30.20 -2.96
N ARG A 11 4.75 -30.41 -1.93
CA ARG A 11 5.10 -31.26 -0.78
C ARG A 11 5.25 -32.74 -1.16
N SER A 12 4.40 -33.25 -2.05
CA SER A 12 4.53 -34.60 -2.60
C SER A 12 5.81 -34.81 -3.42
N LEU A 13 6.36 -33.74 -4.01
CA LEU A 13 7.66 -33.73 -4.69
C LEU A 13 8.86 -33.60 -3.74
N GLY A 14 8.65 -33.69 -2.42
CA GLY A 14 9.70 -33.64 -1.42
C GLY A 14 10.06 -32.24 -0.93
N ALA A 15 9.31 -31.19 -1.30
CA ALA A 15 9.51 -29.86 -0.76
C ALA A 15 8.97 -29.77 0.69
N PRO A 16 9.78 -29.38 1.70
CA PRO A 16 9.27 -29.04 3.02
C PRO A 16 8.38 -27.79 2.95
N LEU A 17 7.54 -27.58 3.97
CA LEU A 17 6.53 -26.51 4.01
C LEU A 17 7.09 -25.12 3.68
N TRP A 18 8.25 -24.77 4.23
CA TRP A 18 8.87 -23.46 3.96
C TRP A 18 9.28 -23.31 2.49
N LYS A 19 9.77 -24.38 1.82
CA LYS A 19 10.04 -24.35 0.38
C LYS A 19 8.74 -24.21 -0.40
N ALA A 20 7.70 -24.98 -0.06
CA ALA A 20 6.41 -24.86 -0.72
C ALA A 20 5.84 -23.43 -0.58
N PHE A 21 5.96 -22.81 0.59
CA PHE A 21 5.58 -21.42 0.80
C PHE A 21 6.37 -20.45 -0.08
N PHE A 22 7.71 -20.47 -0.05
CA PHE A 22 8.53 -19.50 -0.77
C PHE A 22 8.51 -19.68 -2.30
N PHE A 23 8.34 -20.91 -2.79
CA PHE A 23 8.40 -21.23 -4.21
C PHE A 23 7.02 -21.38 -4.88
N VAL A 24 5.95 -21.59 -4.13
CA VAL A 24 4.58 -21.76 -4.67
C VAL A 24 3.65 -20.69 -4.12
N THR A 25 3.41 -20.67 -2.80
CA THR A 25 2.37 -19.82 -2.21
C THR A 25 2.72 -18.32 -2.31
N LEU A 26 3.97 -17.95 -2.01
CA LEU A 26 4.42 -16.56 -1.99
C LEU A 26 4.43 -15.93 -3.41
N PRO A 27 5.00 -16.57 -4.45
CA PRO A 27 4.95 -16.01 -5.80
C PRO A 27 3.51 -15.90 -6.35
N LEU A 28 2.66 -16.91 -6.09
CA LEU A 28 1.27 -16.91 -6.54
C LEU A 28 0.39 -15.87 -5.80
N SER A 29 0.74 -15.55 -4.55
CA SER A 29 0.04 -14.52 -3.77
C SER A 29 0.65 -13.11 -3.90
N ALA A 30 1.79 -12.95 -4.59
CA ALA A 30 2.54 -11.70 -4.68
C ALA A 30 1.69 -10.49 -5.12
N LYS A 31 0.80 -10.67 -6.10
CA LYS A 31 -0.15 -9.64 -6.55
C LYS A 31 -1.08 -9.16 -5.44
N HIS A 32 -1.60 -10.11 -4.66
CA HIS A 32 -2.52 -9.81 -3.56
C HIS A 32 -1.78 -9.13 -2.40
N LEU A 33 -0.55 -9.58 -2.12
CA LEU A 33 0.32 -8.94 -1.13
C LEU A 33 0.68 -7.51 -1.52
N LEU A 34 0.98 -7.26 -2.80
CA LEU A 34 1.27 -5.92 -3.31
C LEU A 34 0.06 -5.00 -3.13
N ILE A 35 -1.14 -5.44 -3.53
CA ILE A 35 -2.38 -4.67 -3.33
C ILE A 35 -2.60 -4.39 -1.83
N GLY A 36 -2.46 -5.40 -0.98
CA GLY A 36 -2.60 -5.25 0.47
C GLY A 36 -1.60 -4.26 1.06
N ALA A 37 -0.32 -4.33 0.66
CA ALA A 37 0.72 -3.41 1.10
C ALA A 37 0.41 -1.96 0.71
N VAL A 38 -0.10 -1.75 -0.51
CA VAL A 38 -0.49 -0.42 -0.99
C VAL A 38 -1.69 0.13 -0.21
N MET A 39 -2.68 -0.70 0.09
CA MET A 39 -3.82 -0.31 0.92
C MET A 39 -3.38 0.07 2.34
N THR A 40 -2.47 -0.70 2.94
CA THR A 40 -1.88 -0.38 4.25
C THR A 40 -1.10 0.93 4.21
N TRP A 41 -0.33 1.17 3.15
CA TRP A 41 0.40 2.42 2.97
C TRP A 41 -0.55 3.62 2.81
N ALA A 42 -1.59 3.50 1.98
CA ALA A 42 -2.62 4.53 1.82
C ALA A 42 -3.32 4.83 3.16
N ARG A 43 -3.60 3.79 3.96
CA ARG A 43 -4.14 3.93 5.30
C ARG A 43 -3.19 4.69 6.22
N ALA A 44 -1.89 4.38 6.20
CA ALA A 44 -0.88 5.02 7.02
C ALA A 44 -0.70 6.51 6.69
N ILE A 45 -0.67 6.88 5.40
CA ILE A 45 -0.59 8.28 4.97
C ILE A 45 -1.82 9.08 5.37
N SER A 46 -2.97 8.43 5.40
CA SER A 46 -4.23 9.05 5.80
C SER A 46 -4.32 9.26 7.32
N GLU A 47 -3.35 8.79 8.11
CA GLU A 47 -3.39 9.02 9.55
C GLU A 47 -2.98 10.42 9.98
N PHE A 48 -3.85 10.98 10.79
CA PHE A 48 -3.67 12.27 11.44
C PHE A 48 -3.80 12.12 12.96
N GLY A 49 -4.96 11.67 13.45
CA GLY A 49 -5.30 11.71 14.88
C GLY A 49 -4.35 10.91 15.76
N ALA A 50 -4.09 9.65 15.43
CA ALA A 50 -3.19 8.81 16.21
C ALA A 50 -1.75 9.36 16.25
N VAL A 51 -1.26 9.90 15.13
CA VAL A 51 0.11 10.42 15.03
C VAL A 51 0.25 11.72 15.81
N VAL A 52 -0.70 12.65 15.71
CA VAL A 52 -0.70 13.91 16.46
C VAL A 52 -0.55 13.68 17.96
N ILE A 53 -1.25 12.68 18.50
CA ILE A 53 -1.25 12.38 19.94
C ILE A 53 0.09 11.80 20.38
N ILE A 54 0.68 10.90 19.59
CA ILE A 54 1.91 10.20 19.97
C ILE A 54 3.15 11.06 19.70
N ALA A 55 3.22 11.67 18.51
CA ALA A 55 4.36 12.42 18.04
C ALA A 55 3.93 13.53 17.06
N TYR A 56 3.72 14.73 17.60
CA TYR A 56 3.41 15.90 16.78
C TYR A 56 4.61 16.37 15.94
N TYR A 57 5.81 16.30 16.52
CA TYR A 57 7.09 16.47 15.81
C TYR A 57 7.80 15.13 15.73
N PRO A 58 8.34 14.74 14.55
CA PRO A 58 8.41 15.48 13.28
C PRO A 58 7.05 15.56 12.54
N MET A 59 6.76 16.73 11.96
CA MET A 59 5.49 16.95 11.25
C MET A 59 5.41 16.09 9.97
N ILE A 60 4.26 15.43 9.80
CA ILE A 60 3.86 14.68 8.61
C ILE A 60 2.86 15.51 7.78
N GLY A 61 2.57 15.09 6.55
CA GLY A 61 1.71 15.84 5.62
C GLY A 61 0.38 16.32 6.25
N PRO A 62 -0.42 15.43 6.87
CA PRO A 62 -1.67 15.81 7.52
C PRO A 62 -1.49 16.80 8.69
N THR A 63 -0.45 16.63 9.53
CA THR A 63 -0.18 17.57 10.63
C THR A 63 0.24 18.93 10.13
N LEU A 64 1.04 19.00 9.06
CA LEU A 64 1.43 20.26 8.44
C LEU A 64 0.23 21.01 7.85
N ILE A 65 -0.70 20.32 7.21
CA ILE A 65 -1.94 20.92 6.68
C ILE A 65 -2.76 21.55 7.81
N TYR A 66 -2.90 20.81 8.91
CA TYR A 66 -3.65 21.25 10.09
C TYR A 66 -2.98 22.44 10.78
N ASP A 67 -1.67 22.37 11.02
CA ASP A 67 -0.88 23.47 11.61
C ASP A 67 -1.00 24.76 10.80
N ARG A 68 -0.87 24.67 9.47
CA ARG A 68 -0.97 25.84 8.59
C ARG A 68 -2.37 26.41 8.50
N PHE A 69 -3.39 25.55 8.61
CA PHE A 69 -4.77 26.00 8.69
C PHE A 69 -5.04 26.82 9.95
N LEU A 70 -4.54 26.37 11.10
CA LEU A 70 -4.69 27.09 12.37
C LEU A 70 -3.86 28.38 12.42
N SER A 71 -2.62 28.34 11.91
CA SER A 71 -1.68 29.45 12.04
C SER A 71 -1.88 30.56 11.01
N TYR A 72 -2.25 30.21 9.77
CA TYR A 72 -2.26 31.13 8.63
C TYR A 72 -3.58 31.08 7.82
N GLY A 73 -4.55 30.29 8.27
CA GLY A 73 -5.86 30.17 7.63
C GLY A 73 -5.89 29.29 6.37
N LEU A 74 -7.06 29.28 5.72
CA LEU A 74 -7.36 28.37 4.60
C LEU A 74 -6.44 28.58 3.40
N SER A 75 -6.13 29.84 3.06
CA SER A 75 -5.33 30.18 1.88
C SER A 75 -3.92 29.58 1.94
N ALA A 76 -3.33 29.52 3.13
CA ALA A 76 -2.00 28.95 3.34
C ALA A 76 -2.00 27.40 3.41
N SER A 77 -3.10 26.80 3.89
CA SER A 77 -3.24 25.34 4.01
C SER A 77 -3.61 24.66 2.68
N ARG A 78 -4.45 25.31 1.87
CA ARG A 78 -4.95 24.79 0.58
C ARG A 78 -3.87 24.28 -0.38
N PRO A 79 -2.76 25.00 -0.66
CA PRO A 79 -1.75 24.51 -1.60
C PRO A 79 -1.08 23.22 -1.11
N ILE A 80 -0.89 23.07 0.20
CA ILE A 80 -0.28 21.88 0.80
C ILE A 80 -1.23 20.69 0.68
N ALA A 81 -2.52 20.91 0.93
CA ALA A 81 -3.55 19.88 0.76
C ALA A 81 -3.65 19.41 -0.69
N VAL A 82 -3.68 20.35 -1.65
CA VAL A 82 -3.71 20.02 -3.09
C VAL A 82 -2.47 19.25 -3.50
N LEU A 83 -1.28 19.66 -3.05
CA LEU A 83 -0.03 18.95 -3.33
C LEU A 83 -0.07 17.51 -2.81
N LEU A 84 -0.53 17.31 -1.57
CA LEU A 84 -0.64 15.97 -0.97
C LEU A 84 -1.62 15.08 -1.74
N ILE A 85 -2.76 15.63 -2.18
CA ILE A 85 -3.74 14.93 -3.02
C ILE A 85 -3.09 14.50 -4.34
N LEU A 86 -2.40 15.42 -5.03
CA LEU A 86 -1.75 15.13 -6.31
C LEU A 86 -0.68 14.05 -6.17
N VAL A 87 0.15 14.10 -5.13
CA VAL A 87 1.17 13.07 -4.85
C VAL A 87 0.51 11.71 -4.60
N THR A 88 -0.52 11.67 -3.76
CA THR A 88 -1.25 10.43 -3.43
C THR A 88 -1.90 9.82 -4.67
N LEU A 89 -2.60 10.63 -5.47
CA LEU A 89 -3.23 10.20 -6.71
C LEU A 89 -2.20 9.72 -7.74
N SER A 90 -1.07 10.40 -7.85
CA SER A 90 0.01 10.02 -8.77
C SER A 90 0.57 8.64 -8.40
N ILE A 91 0.85 8.41 -7.12
CA ILE A 91 1.38 7.12 -6.65
C ILE A 91 0.34 6.01 -6.85
N PHE A 92 -0.93 6.26 -6.52
CA PHE A 92 -1.99 5.29 -6.73
C PHE A 92 -2.18 4.96 -8.22
N LEU A 93 -2.10 5.96 -9.10
CA LEU A 93 -2.21 5.77 -10.55
C LEU A 93 -1.04 4.93 -11.09
N VAL A 94 0.19 5.22 -10.67
CA VAL A 94 1.39 4.45 -11.05
C VAL A 94 1.23 2.98 -10.66
N ILE A 95 0.84 2.73 -9.41
CA ILE A 95 0.62 1.37 -8.92
C ILE A 95 -0.50 0.67 -9.71
N ARG A 96 -1.60 1.39 -10.00
CA ARG A 96 -2.72 0.84 -10.76
C ARG A 96 -2.31 0.46 -12.19
N VAL A 97 -1.52 1.29 -12.87
CA VAL A 97 -1.01 1.00 -14.22
C VAL A 97 -0.08 -0.22 -14.21
N ILE A 98 0.85 -0.29 -13.25
CA ILE A 98 1.75 -1.44 -13.10
C ILE A 98 0.94 -2.72 -12.83
N SER A 99 -0.03 -2.66 -11.91
CA SER A 99 -0.89 -3.80 -11.58
C SER A 99 -1.82 -4.21 -12.71
N ALA A 100 -2.24 -3.29 -13.57
CA ALA A 100 -3.08 -3.59 -14.73
C ALA A 100 -2.34 -4.45 -15.76
N GLY A 101 -1.03 -4.23 -15.94
CA GLY A 101 -0.19 -5.05 -16.81
C GLY A 101 -0.14 -6.53 -16.40
N TRP A 102 -0.17 -6.81 -15.10
CA TRP A 102 -0.26 -8.18 -14.57
C TRP A 102 -1.63 -8.85 -14.75
N SER A 103 -2.70 -8.07 -14.90
CA SER A 103 -4.04 -8.65 -15.09
C SER A 103 -4.25 -9.26 -16.47
N ILE A 104 -3.37 -8.97 -17.43
CA ILE A 104 -3.45 -9.49 -18.80
C ILE A 104 -2.90 -10.93 -18.87
N TYR A 105 -1.96 -11.30 -17.99
CA TYR A 105 -1.32 -12.62 -17.98
C TYR A 105 -2.13 -13.71 -17.24
N ASP A 106 -3.10 -13.30 -16.41
CA ASP A 106 -3.97 -14.20 -15.60
C ASP A 106 -5.21 -14.69 -16.40
N ARG A 107 -5.33 -14.36 -17.69
CA ARG A 107 -6.51 -14.67 -18.52
C ARG A 107 -6.38 -15.91 -19.41
N ASP A 108 -5.24 -16.59 -19.35
CA ASP A 108 -4.94 -17.82 -20.09
C ASP A 108 -4.80 -19.00 -19.11
#